data_AF-A0A927B805-F1
#
_entry.id   AF-A0A927B805-F1
#
_cell.length_a   1.000
_cell.length_b   1.000
_cell.length_c   1.000
_cell.angle_alpha   90.00
_cell.angle_beta   90.00
_cell.angle_gamma   90.00
#
_symmetry.space_group_name_H-M   'P 1'
#
loop_
_entity.id
_entity.type
_entity.pdbx_description
1 polymer ?
#
loop_
_entity_poly.entity_id
_entity_poly.type
_entity_poly.pdbx_seq_one_letter_code
_entity_poly.pdbx_strand_id
1 'polypeptide(L)'
;MLKYITIVNWVAIASLGLLVIGSILFPMKGGDAAGRGMGEAFLMLAAVAVTVLLVLNLLPFSWAKYTAFTIILMPFAIILLDTLSEKMKDLVSAIAYSQSDYDGSTYFPDPQRKAILAAVFNEDIEQVEELLREPVVSINGLDTEQKRTILDYVATSYSPYSRDWGKTKRILEVLIAAGATINSNDSSRVSTHAAVVWNATPQLLKFLLDHGADPNAQSKNNVPILYEVIRAGGAESIDKVKLLVDRGAKINVVATYDEYTKDYSPLLFASAFEGWAVCLFLTRRGADIHYKSSDGSTLKQYIRLFDKRYKEYSQTPSPEFNELKAIVGIQIRN
;
A
#
# COMPACT_ATOMS: atom_id res chain seq x y z
N MET A 1 -14.85 -22.16 -43.77
CA MET A 1 -15.29 -21.57 -42.49
C MET A 1 -16.15 -22.53 -41.67
N LEU A 2 -17.32 -22.99 -42.14
CA LEU A 2 -18.24 -23.85 -41.38
C LEU A 2 -17.65 -25.20 -40.91
N LYS A 3 -16.80 -25.85 -41.72
CA LYS A 3 -16.10 -27.10 -41.35
C LYS A 3 -15.20 -26.91 -40.13
N TYR A 4 -14.46 -25.80 -40.07
CA TYR A 4 -13.57 -25.46 -38.95
C TYR A 4 -14.37 -25.18 -37.68
N ILE A 5 -15.45 -24.40 -37.76
CA ILE A 5 -16.35 -24.13 -36.62
C ILE A 5 -16.93 -25.44 -36.06
N THR A 6 -17.36 -26.34 -36.94
CA THR A 6 -17.89 -27.65 -36.53
C THR A 6 -16.84 -28.47 -35.77
N ILE A 7 -15.58 -28.48 -36.24
CA ILE A 7 -14.46 -29.19 -35.59
C ILE A 7 -14.14 -28.55 -34.23
N VAL A 8 -14.05 -27.22 -34.16
CA VAL A 8 -13.78 -26.49 -32.91
C VAL A 8 -14.88 -26.74 -31.88
N ASN A 9 -16.14 -26.72 -32.30
CA ASN A 9 -17.26 -27.06 -31.43
C ASN A 9 -17.15 -28.49 -30.89
N TRP A 10 -16.81 -29.47 -31.72
CA TRP A 10 -16.65 -30.85 -31.27
C TRP A 10 -15.51 -31.02 -30.26
N VAL A 11 -14.36 -30.37 -30.49
CA VAL A 11 -13.24 -30.39 -29.54
C VAL A 11 -13.67 -29.76 -28.20
N ALA A 12 -14.29 -28.59 -28.23
CA ALA A 12 -14.75 -27.92 -27.02
C ALA A 12 -15.82 -28.72 -26.26
N ILE A 13 -16.79 -29.30 -26.96
CA ILE A 13 -17.84 -30.15 -26.38
C ILE A 13 -17.21 -31.40 -25.74
N ALA A 14 -16.25 -32.05 -26.41
CA ALA A 14 -15.56 -33.22 -25.86
C ALA A 14 -14.76 -32.87 -24.60
N SER A 15 -14.02 -31.77 -24.61
CA SER A 15 -13.27 -31.29 -23.44
C SER A 15 -14.20 -30.94 -22.26
N LEU A 16 -15.29 -30.21 -22.51
CA LEU A 16 -16.28 -29.87 -21.49
C LEU A 16 -16.99 -31.13 -20.95
N GLY A 17 -17.33 -32.07 -21.83
CA GLY A 17 -17.92 -33.35 -21.44
C GLY A 17 -17.00 -34.18 -20.55
N LEU A 18 -15.70 -34.25 -20.86
CA LEU A 18 -14.71 -34.92 -20.02
C LEU A 18 -14.55 -34.26 -18.65
N LEU A 19 -14.62 -32.93 -18.57
CA LEU A 19 -14.58 -32.20 -17.29
C LEU A 19 -15.82 -32.48 -16.44
N VAL A 20 -17.02 -32.49 -17.04
CA VAL A 20 -18.27 -32.84 -16.35
C VAL A 20 -18.25 -34.29 -15.87
N ILE A 21 -17.81 -35.23 -16.72
CA ILE A 21 -17.69 -36.65 -16.33
C ILE A 21 -16.65 -36.82 -15.22
N GLY A 22 -15.48 -36.20 -15.34
CA GLY A 22 -14.42 -36.27 -14.33
C GLY A 22 -14.85 -35.72 -12.98
N SER A 23 -15.59 -34.61 -12.96
CA SER A 23 -16.13 -34.03 -11.72
C SER A 23 -17.24 -34.84 -11.08
N ILE A 24 -18.03 -35.60 -11.86
CA ILE A 24 -19.01 -36.57 -11.34
C ILE A 24 -18.30 -37.81 -10.77
N LEU A 25 -17.29 -38.33 -11.47
CA LEU A 25 -16.56 -39.54 -11.06
C LEU A 25 -15.62 -39.29 -9.87
N PHE A 26 -15.07 -38.08 -9.77
CA PHE A 26 -14.11 -37.70 -8.73
C PHE A 26 -14.57 -36.41 -8.01
N PRO A 27 -15.62 -36.49 -7.16
CA PRO A 27 -16.09 -35.32 -6.43
C PRO A 27 -15.02 -34.84 -5.44
N MET A 28 -14.60 -33.58 -5.55
CA MET A 28 -13.64 -32.98 -4.63
C MET A 28 -14.26 -32.83 -3.23
N LYS A 29 -13.63 -33.43 -2.21
CA LYS A 29 -14.06 -33.31 -0.81
C LYS A 29 -13.45 -32.04 -0.18
N GLY A 30 -14.17 -30.94 -0.20
CA GLY A 30 -13.77 -29.72 0.50
C GLY A 30 -14.84 -28.63 0.43
N GLY A 31 -15.55 -28.39 1.53
CA GLY A 31 -16.58 -27.36 1.65
C GLY A 31 -17.62 -27.68 2.72
N ASP A 32 -18.12 -26.63 3.35
CA ASP A 32 -19.32 -26.65 4.18
C ASP A 32 -20.55 -27.07 3.35
N ALA A 33 -21.67 -27.41 4.01
CA ALA A 33 -22.85 -27.94 3.34
C ALA A 33 -23.41 -27.01 2.25
N ALA A 34 -23.26 -25.68 2.43
CA ALA A 34 -23.65 -24.66 1.46
C ALA A 34 -22.76 -24.69 0.20
N GLY A 35 -21.43 -24.81 0.36
CA GLY A 35 -20.50 -24.94 -0.78
C GLY A 35 -20.73 -26.20 -1.61
N ARG A 36 -21.12 -27.31 -0.98
CA ARG A 36 -21.46 -28.57 -1.69
C ARG A 36 -22.73 -28.45 -2.52
N GLY A 37 -23.78 -27.84 -1.97
CA GLY A 37 -25.05 -27.64 -2.68
C GLY A 37 -24.89 -26.71 -3.90
N MET A 38 -24.10 -25.64 -3.79
CA MET A 38 -23.79 -24.79 -4.93
C MET A 38 -22.96 -25.52 -5.99
N GLY A 39 -21.95 -26.29 -5.59
CA GLY A 39 -21.13 -27.08 -6.50
C GLY A 39 -21.94 -28.09 -7.34
N GLU A 40 -22.87 -28.80 -6.70
CA GLU A 40 -23.78 -29.73 -7.40
C GLU A 40 -24.69 -29.01 -8.40
N ALA A 41 -25.22 -27.84 -8.05
CA ALA A 41 -26.04 -27.04 -8.96
C ALA A 41 -25.27 -26.57 -10.20
N PHE A 42 -24.02 -26.13 -10.03
CA PHE A 42 -23.14 -25.75 -11.15
C PHE A 42 -22.82 -26.94 -12.06
N LEU A 43 -22.61 -28.13 -11.49
CA LEU A 43 -22.37 -29.35 -12.27
C LEU A 43 -23.60 -29.75 -13.10
N MET A 44 -24.81 -29.65 -12.55
CA MET A 44 -26.04 -29.90 -13.30
C MET A 44 -26.22 -28.91 -14.44
N LEU A 45 -25.96 -27.62 -14.20
CA LEU A 45 -26.01 -26.59 -15.25
C LEU A 45 -24.97 -26.85 -16.35
N ALA A 46 -23.75 -27.28 -15.99
CA ALA A 46 -22.71 -27.63 -16.95
C ALA A 46 -23.11 -28.85 -17.80
N ALA A 47 -23.73 -29.87 -17.22
CA ALA A 47 -24.22 -31.05 -17.96
C ALA A 47 -25.34 -30.69 -18.95
N VAL A 48 -26.27 -29.82 -18.54
CA VAL A 48 -27.33 -29.29 -19.42
C VAL A 48 -26.71 -28.48 -20.56
N ALA A 49 -25.74 -27.60 -20.26
CA ALA A 49 -25.06 -26.79 -21.26
C ALA A 49 -24.33 -27.66 -22.32
N VAL A 50 -23.62 -28.71 -21.89
CA VAL A 50 -22.97 -29.67 -22.81
C VAL A 50 -24.01 -30.38 -23.69
N THR A 51 -25.16 -30.74 -23.14
CA THR A 51 -26.25 -31.39 -23.89
C THR A 51 -26.85 -30.44 -24.93
N VAL A 52 -27.10 -29.18 -24.57
CA VAL A 52 -27.58 -28.15 -25.51
C VAL A 52 -26.56 -27.93 -26.64
N LEU A 53 -25.27 -27.86 -26.32
CA LEU A 53 -24.21 -27.71 -27.32
C LEU A 53 -24.12 -28.92 -28.26
N LEU A 54 -24.27 -30.14 -27.73
CA LEU A 54 -24.33 -31.38 -28.51
C LEU A 54 -25.49 -31.35 -29.51
N VAL A 55 -26.70 -31.02 -29.03
CA VAL A 55 -27.90 -30.93 -29.88
C VAL A 55 -27.71 -29.89 -30.98
N LEU A 56 -27.24 -28.68 -30.63
CA LEU A 56 -27.00 -27.62 -31.60
C LEU A 56 -25.95 -28.00 -32.66
N ASN A 57 -24.90 -28.73 -32.28
CA ASN A 57 -23.82 -29.10 -33.20
C ASN A 57 -24.16 -30.33 -34.07
N LEU A 58 -25.16 -31.13 -33.68
CA LEU A 58 -25.71 -32.26 -34.45
C LEU A 58 -26.72 -31.82 -35.52
N LEU A 59 -27.39 -30.69 -35.33
CA LEU A 59 -28.35 -30.18 -36.31
C LEU A 59 -27.68 -29.92 -37.67
N PRO A 60 -28.35 -30.23 -38.79
CA PRO A 60 -27.79 -30.04 -40.13
C PRO A 60 -27.71 -28.56 -40.53
N PHE A 61 -28.30 -27.66 -39.74
CA PHE A 61 -28.42 -26.25 -40.05
C PHE A 61 -27.16 -25.47 -39.70
N SER A 62 -26.70 -24.63 -40.62
CA SER A 62 -25.53 -23.77 -40.42
C SER A 62 -25.69 -22.82 -39.23
N TRP A 63 -26.90 -22.27 -39.01
CA TRP A 63 -27.17 -21.36 -37.89
C TRP A 63 -26.92 -22.01 -36.53
N ALA A 64 -27.25 -23.30 -36.37
CA ALA A 64 -27.09 -24.01 -35.11
C ALA A 64 -25.61 -24.17 -34.71
N LYS A 65 -24.72 -24.34 -35.70
CA LYS A 65 -23.27 -24.42 -35.50
C LYS A 65 -22.67 -23.07 -35.08
N TYR A 66 -23.16 -21.97 -35.64
CA TYR A 66 -22.78 -20.62 -35.22
C TYR A 66 -23.29 -20.32 -33.80
N THR A 67 -24.52 -20.73 -33.47
CA THR A 67 -25.08 -20.57 -32.11
C THR A 67 -24.25 -21.34 -31.08
N ALA A 68 -23.90 -22.60 -31.34
CA ALA A 68 -23.04 -23.38 -30.45
C ALA A 68 -21.65 -22.73 -30.27
N PHE A 69 -21.06 -22.23 -31.36
CA PHE A 69 -19.77 -21.53 -31.32
C PHE A 69 -19.83 -20.25 -30.49
N THR A 70 -20.89 -19.45 -30.64
CA THR A 70 -21.10 -18.24 -29.85
C THR A 70 -21.28 -18.56 -28.36
N ILE A 71 -22.02 -19.61 -28.00
CA ILE A 71 -22.18 -20.05 -26.61
C ILE A 71 -20.83 -20.48 -26.01
N ILE A 72 -19.99 -21.19 -26.78
CA ILE A 72 -18.64 -21.61 -26.34
C ILE A 72 -17.73 -20.39 -26.10
N LEU A 73 -17.82 -19.36 -26.94
CA LEU A 73 -17.00 -18.15 -26.82
C LEU A 73 -17.51 -17.16 -25.76
N MET A 74 -18.79 -17.21 -25.40
CA MET A 74 -19.42 -16.23 -24.52
C MET A 74 -18.72 -16.06 -23.16
N PRO A 75 -18.31 -17.12 -22.43
CA PRO A 75 -17.57 -16.96 -21.17
C PRO A 75 -16.23 -16.24 -21.34
N PHE A 76 -15.51 -16.50 -22.43
CA PHE A 76 -14.26 -15.81 -22.75
C PHE A 76 -14.49 -14.35 -23.13
N ALA A 77 -15.58 -14.07 -23.86
CA ALA A 77 -15.98 -12.71 -24.18
C ALA A 77 -16.36 -11.93 -22.92
N ILE A 78 -17.05 -12.54 -21.94
CA ILE A 78 -17.37 -11.92 -20.66
C ILE A 78 -16.09 -11.61 -19.87
N ILE A 79 -15.18 -12.57 -19.71
CA ILE A 79 -13.89 -12.34 -19.03
C ILE A 79 -13.08 -11.24 -19.73
N LEU A 80 -13.05 -11.24 -21.06
CA LEU A 80 -12.37 -10.22 -21.84
C LEU A 80 -13.04 -8.84 -21.64
N LEU A 81 -14.37 -8.77 -21.65
CA LEU A 81 -15.11 -7.53 -21.42
C LEU A 81 -14.95 -7.03 -19.99
N ASP A 82 -14.92 -7.91 -18.99
CA ASP A 82 -14.68 -7.56 -17.59
C ASP A 82 -13.26 -7.05 -17.40
N THR A 83 -12.26 -7.74 -17.94
CA THR A 83 -10.86 -7.28 -17.88
C THR A 83 -10.64 -5.97 -18.65
N LEU A 84 -11.31 -5.79 -19.80
CA LEU A 84 -11.32 -4.52 -20.52
C LEU A 84 -12.07 -3.44 -19.74
N SER A 85 -13.18 -3.76 -19.09
CA SER A 85 -13.96 -2.85 -18.26
C SER A 85 -13.19 -2.40 -17.03
N GLU A 86 -12.48 -3.30 -16.35
CA GLU A 86 -11.57 -2.98 -15.25
C GLU A 86 -10.41 -2.13 -15.73
N LYS A 87 -9.71 -2.53 -16.82
CA LYS A 87 -8.65 -1.68 -17.40
C LYS A 87 -9.16 -0.33 -17.86
N MET A 88 -10.38 -0.26 -18.40
CA MET A 88 -11.01 1.00 -18.79
C MET A 88 -11.42 1.82 -17.57
N LYS A 89 -11.87 1.21 -16.47
CA LYS A 89 -12.12 1.90 -15.19
C LYS A 89 -10.81 2.36 -14.55
N ASP A 90 -9.74 1.60 -14.66
CA ASP A 90 -8.40 1.98 -14.20
C ASP A 90 -7.82 3.08 -15.08
N LEU A 91 -8.04 3.03 -16.39
CA LEU A 91 -7.60 4.08 -17.32
C LEU A 91 -8.43 5.34 -17.17
N VAL A 92 -9.75 5.23 -17.08
CA VAL A 92 -10.67 6.35 -16.84
C VAL A 92 -10.46 6.93 -15.45
N SER A 93 -10.21 6.11 -14.43
CA SER A 93 -9.84 6.61 -13.11
C SER A 93 -8.47 7.26 -13.16
N ALA A 94 -7.46 6.72 -13.83
CA ALA A 94 -6.16 7.36 -14.01
C ALA A 94 -6.24 8.68 -14.81
N ILE A 95 -7.09 8.74 -15.84
CA ILE A 95 -7.31 9.94 -16.66
C ILE A 95 -8.11 10.99 -15.88
N ALA A 96 -9.21 10.60 -15.22
CA ALA A 96 -10.00 11.47 -14.35
C ALA A 96 -9.13 11.99 -13.19
N TYR A 97 -8.36 11.11 -12.54
CA TYR A 97 -7.37 11.44 -11.51
C TYR A 97 -6.28 12.40 -12.05
N SER A 98 -5.85 12.27 -13.31
CA SER A 98 -4.85 13.21 -13.88
C SER A 98 -5.39 14.60 -14.21
N GLN A 99 -6.71 14.78 -14.35
CA GLN A 99 -7.32 16.07 -14.73
C GLN A 99 -8.06 16.77 -13.58
N SER A 100 -8.58 16.06 -12.58
CA SER A 100 -9.37 16.65 -11.50
C SER A 100 -8.64 16.83 -10.17
N ASP A 101 -7.47 16.21 -9.97
CA ASP A 101 -6.74 16.25 -8.68
C ASP A 101 -5.59 17.24 -8.61
N TYR A 102 -5.34 18.00 -9.67
CA TYR A 102 -4.18 18.90 -9.69
C TYR A 102 -4.29 20.01 -8.63
N ASP A 103 -5.46 20.62 -8.43
CA ASP A 103 -5.61 21.76 -7.49
C ASP A 103 -6.25 21.44 -6.14
N GLY A 104 -6.69 20.20 -5.90
CA GLY A 104 -7.33 19.76 -4.66
C GLY A 104 -8.75 20.30 -4.41
N SER A 105 -9.33 21.07 -5.32
CA SER A 105 -10.67 21.67 -5.19
C SER A 105 -11.82 20.66 -5.24
N THR A 106 -11.56 19.41 -5.63
CA THR A 106 -12.54 18.31 -5.62
C THR A 106 -12.75 17.71 -4.24
N TYR A 107 -11.75 17.81 -3.35
CA TYR A 107 -11.77 17.17 -2.04
C TYR A 107 -12.72 17.84 -1.05
N PHE A 108 -12.93 19.15 -1.17
CA PHE A 108 -13.75 19.90 -0.23
C PHE A 108 -14.95 20.51 -0.93
N PRO A 109 -16.20 20.25 -0.48
CA PRO A 109 -17.38 20.70 -1.19
C PRO A 109 -17.63 22.22 -1.06
N ASP A 110 -17.06 22.89 -0.06
CA ASP A 110 -17.30 24.31 0.19
C ASP A 110 -16.41 25.24 -0.67
N PRO A 111 -16.96 26.36 -1.16
CA PRO A 111 -16.22 27.27 -2.04
C PRO A 111 -14.94 27.86 -1.43
N GLN A 112 -14.91 28.11 -0.11
CA GLN A 112 -13.78 28.77 0.55
C GLN A 112 -12.55 27.86 0.58
N ARG A 113 -12.68 26.59 1.01
CA ARG A 113 -11.57 25.63 1.01
C ARG A 113 -11.12 25.26 -0.40
N LYS A 114 -12.03 25.25 -1.39
CA LYS A 114 -11.66 25.12 -2.81
C LYS A 114 -10.75 26.24 -3.28
N ALA A 115 -11.11 27.49 -2.99
CA ALA A 115 -10.29 28.65 -3.35
C ALA A 115 -8.93 28.60 -2.66
N ILE A 116 -8.88 28.21 -1.38
CA ILE A 116 -7.61 28.05 -0.64
C ILE A 116 -6.74 26.99 -1.31
N LEU A 117 -7.30 25.84 -1.69
CA LEU A 117 -6.52 24.77 -2.32
C LEU A 117 -6.04 25.12 -3.72
N ALA A 118 -6.85 25.83 -4.51
CA ALA A 118 -6.41 26.36 -5.79
C ALA A 118 -5.23 27.35 -5.61
N ALA A 119 -5.28 28.22 -4.61
CA ALA A 119 -4.19 29.14 -4.29
C ALA A 119 -2.93 28.39 -3.81
N VAL A 120 -3.08 27.39 -2.94
CA VAL A 120 -1.99 26.50 -2.51
C VAL A 120 -1.35 25.79 -3.69
N PHE A 121 -2.16 25.28 -4.62
CA PHE A 121 -1.69 24.57 -5.80
C PHE A 121 -0.86 25.47 -6.72
N ASN A 122 -1.30 26.70 -6.92
CA ASN A 122 -0.59 27.71 -7.69
C ASN A 122 0.61 28.32 -6.95
N GLU A 123 0.90 27.88 -5.72
CA GLU A 123 1.90 28.47 -4.81
C GLU A 123 1.71 29.99 -4.59
N ASP A 124 0.46 30.46 -4.68
CA ASP A 124 0.08 31.86 -4.49
C ASP A 124 -0.14 32.15 -2.99
N ILE A 125 0.96 32.43 -2.30
CA ILE A 125 0.96 32.67 -0.85
C ILE A 125 0.12 33.90 -0.48
N GLU A 126 0.13 34.94 -1.30
CA GLU A 126 -0.62 36.18 -1.04
C GLU A 126 -2.12 35.88 -1.07
N GLN A 127 -2.58 35.13 -2.07
CA GLN A 127 -3.98 34.70 -2.15
C GLN A 127 -4.35 33.74 -1.01
N VAL A 128 -3.47 32.83 -0.60
CA VAL A 128 -3.71 31.98 0.58
C VAL A 128 -3.89 32.83 1.84
N GLU A 129 -3.02 33.81 2.08
CA GLU A 129 -3.11 34.71 3.22
C GLU A 129 -4.38 35.56 3.18
N GLU A 130 -4.77 36.08 2.01
CA GLU A 130 -5.99 36.85 1.83
C GLU A 130 -7.24 36.03 2.15
N LEU A 131 -7.34 34.81 1.61
CA LEU A 131 -8.47 33.90 1.84
C LEU A 131 -8.60 33.44 3.29
N LEU A 132 -7.51 33.50 4.07
CA LEU A 132 -7.45 33.14 5.48
C LEU A 132 -7.62 34.34 6.43
N ARG A 133 -7.83 35.57 5.92
CA ARG A 133 -8.11 36.75 6.76
C ARG A 133 -9.47 36.67 7.45
N GLU A 134 -10.46 36.09 6.79
CA GLU A 134 -11.77 35.83 7.37
C GLU A 134 -11.80 34.44 8.03
N PRO A 135 -12.55 34.25 9.13
CA PRO A 135 -12.64 32.97 9.79
C PRO A 135 -13.11 31.87 8.81
N VAL A 136 -12.25 30.88 8.55
CA VAL A 136 -12.62 29.74 7.72
C VAL A 136 -13.58 28.85 8.49
N VAL A 137 -14.77 28.63 7.93
CA VAL A 137 -15.88 27.89 8.57
C VAL A 137 -15.47 26.49 9.05
N SER A 138 -14.45 25.88 8.43
CA SER A 138 -13.90 24.60 8.87
C SER A 138 -12.46 24.35 8.40
N ILE A 139 -11.47 25.10 8.91
CA ILE A 139 -10.04 24.92 8.53
C ILE A 139 -9.54 23.48 8.75
N ASN A 140 -10.07 22.79 9.77
CA ASN A 140 -9.79 21.39 10.10
C ASN A 140 -10.88 20.42 9.63
N GLY A 141 -11.84 20.88 8.82
CA GLY A 141 -12.87 20.01 8.27
C GLY A 141 -12.27 19.01 7.30
N LEU A 142 -12.82 17.81 7.29
CA LEU A 142 -12.31 16.68 6.52
C LEU A 142 -12.87 16.68 5.10
N ASP A 143 -12.07 16.20 4.15
CA ASP A 143 -12.52 15.85 2.81
C ASP A 143 -13.42 14.59 2.84
N THR A 144 -14.25 14.42 1.80
CA THR A 144 -15.26 13.34 1.74
C THR A 144 -14.70 11.97 1.36
N GLU A 145 -13.46 11.88 0.91
CA GLU A 145 -12.89 10.66 0.33
C GLU A 145 -11.83 10.02 1.24
N GLN A 146 -10.78 10.78 1.56
CA GLN A 146 -9.60 10.35 2.28
C GLN A 146 -9.55 10.88 3.73
N LYS A 147 -10.55 11.68 4.14
CA LYS A 147 -10.63 12.30 5.47
C LYS A 147 -9.39 13.16 5.79
N ARG A 148 -8.89 13.93 4.83
CA ARG A 148 -7.77 14.85 5.00
C ARG A 148 -8.25 16.27 5.27
N THR A 149 -7.44 17.06 5.96
CA THR A 149 -7.56 18.51 6.08
C THR A 149 -6.81 19.22 4.95
N ILE A 150 -6.95 20.54 4.84
CA ILE A 150 -6.10 21.32 3.92
C ILE A 150 -4.62 21.15 4.26
N LEU A 151 -4.27 21.16 5.56
CA LEU A 151 -2.89 20.96 6.02
C LEU A 151 -2.35 19.58 5.59
N ASP A 152 -3.16 18.53 5.74
CA ASP A 152 -2.81 17.19 5.25
C ASP A 152 -2.55 17.18 3.75
N TYR A 153 -3.39 17.86 2.96
CA TYR A 153 -3.22 17.95 1.52
C TYR A 153 -1.90 18.65 1.17
N VAL A 154 -1.60 19.80 1.78
CA VAL A 154 -0.36 20.54 1.53
C VAL A 154 0.86 19.68 1.87
N ALA A 155 0.84 19.00 3.03
CA ALA A 155 1.95 18.16 3.46
C ALA A 155 2.13 16.92 2.57
N THR A 156 1.04 16.25 2.18
CA THR A 156 1.09 15.01 1.36
C THR A 156 1.33 15.25 -0.12
N SER A 157 0.98 16.42 -0.64
CA SER A 157 1.26 16.83 -2.02
C SER A 157 2.63 17.49 -2.20
N TYR A 158 3.36 17.77 -1.11
CA TYR A 158 4.71 18.30 -1.21
C TYR A 158 5.65 17.29 -1.88
N SER A 159 6.33 17.75 -2.92
CA SER A 159 7.41 17.02 -3.59
C SER A 159 8.59 17.96 -3.75
N PRO A 160 9.80 17.57 -3.30
CA PRO A 160 10.99 18.40 -3.43
C PRO A 160 11.43 18.61 -4.89
N TYR A 161 10.87 17.84 -5.83
CA TYR A 161 11.16 17.96 -7.26
C TYR A 161 10.29 18.98 -8.00
N SER A 162 9.12 19.32 -7.44
CA SER A 162 8.15 20.19 -8.12
C SER A 162 7.75 21.42 -7.32
N ARG A 163 7.99 21.45 -6.00
CA ARG A 163 7.60 22.57 -5.13
C ARG A 163 8.76 23.11 -4.32
N ASP A 164 8.78 24.42 -4.17
CA ASP A 164 9.74 25.11 -3.31
C ASP A 164 9.41 24.85 -1.82
N TRP A 165 10.42 24.40 -1.05
CA TRP A 165 10.24 24.15 0.38
C TRP A 165 9.93 25.43 1.17
N GLY A 166 10.56 26.56 0.83
CA GLY A 166 10.31 27.83 1.50
C GLY A 166 8.86 28.28 1.36
N LYS A 167 8.30 28.17 0.14
CA LYS A 167 6.89 28.46 -0.11
C LYS A 167 5.96 27.48 0.58
N THR A 168 6.24 26.17 0.48
CA THR A 168 5.42 25.13 1.14
C THR A 168 5.41 25.33 2.65
N LYS A 169 6.58 25.59 3.25
CA LYS A 169 6.72 25.90 4.67
C LYS A 169 5.91 27.14 5.05
N ARG A 170 5.95 28.20 4.23
CA ARG A 170 5.17 29.42 4.47
C ARG A 170 3.67 29.15 4.45
N ILE A 171 3.18 28.39 3.45
CA ILE A 171 1.78 27.98 3.37
C ILE A 171 1.37 27.19 4.63
N LEU A 172 2.19 26.22 5.07
CA LEU A 172 1.92 25.46 6.28
C LEU A 172 1.87 26.34 7.53
N GLU A 173 2.78 27.31 7.66
CA GLU A 173 2.79 28.28 8.78
C GLU A 173 1.52 29.13 8.80
N VAL A 174 1.08 29.63 7.63
CA VAL A 174 -0.14 30.44 7.53
C VAL A 174 -1.37 29.60 7.89
N LEU A 175 -1.46 28.35 7.43
CA LEU A 175 -2.55 27.44 7.79
C LEU A 175 -2.58 27.17 9.31
N ILE A 176 -1.43 26.91 9.92
CA ILE A 176 -1.32 26.71 11.38
C ILE A 176 -1.74 27.97 12.14
N ALA A 177 -1.32 29.15 11.68
CA ALA A 177 -1.72 30.43 12.27
C ALA A 177 -3.24 30.67 12.15
N ALA A 178 -3.87 30.19 11.08
CA ALA A 178 -5.32 30.18 10.90
C ALA A 178 -6.06 29.09 11.70
N GLY A 179 -5.35 28.33 12.55
CA GLY A 179 -5.91 27.30 13.44
C GLY A 179 -5.93 25.89 12.87
N ALA A 180 -5.22 25.63 11.75
CA ALA A 180 -5.04 24.27 11.27
C ALA A 180 -4.24 23.42 12.27
N THR A 181 -4.74 22.23 12.61
CA THR A 181 -4.11 21.32 13.58
C THR A 181 -3.32 20.23 12.86
N ILE A 182 -2.10 19.98 13.32
CA ILE A 182 -1.24 18.90 12.78
C ILE A 182 -1.72 17.51 13.22
N ASN A 183 -2.25 17.40 14.43
CA ASN A 183 -2.79 16.15 14.93
C ASN A 183 -4.29 16.07 14.63
N SER A 184 -4.74 14.86 14.27
CA SER A 184 -6.16 14.55 14.19
C SER A 184 -6.68 14.18 15.57
N ASN A 185 -7.84 14.71 15.95
CA ASN A 185 -8.60 14.21 17.11
C ASN A 185 -9.45 12.97 16.77
N ASP A 186 -9.58 12.63 15.48
CA ASP A 186 -10.24 11.41 15.01
C ASP A 186 -9.19 10.29 14.95
N SER A 187 -9.37 9.29 15.83
CA SER A 187 -8.50 8.12 15.94
C SER A 187 -8.56 7.18 14.72
N SER A 188 -9.52 7.36 13.82
CA SER A 188 -9.59 6.64 12.55
C SER A 188 -8.71 7.27 11.45
N ARG A 189 -8.14 8.45 11.71
CA ARG A 189 -7.26 9.15 10.77
C ARG A 189 -5.80 8.83 11.04
N VAL A 190 -5.06 8.61 9.96
CA VAL A 190 -3.60 8.62 9.97
C VAL A 190 -3.16 10.04 10.28
N SER A 191 -2.22 10.20 11.22
CA SER A 191 -1.61 11.49 11.46
C SER A 191 -0.91 12.03 10.20
N THR A 192 -0.91 13.35 9.99
CA THR A 192 -0.33 13.96 8.78
C THR A 192 1.09 13.49 8.51
N HIS A 193 1.92 13.46 9.56
CA HIS A 193 3.32 13.12 9.41
C HIS A 193 3.54 11.63 9.12
N ALA A 194 2.65 10.73 9.58
CA ALA A 194 2.67 9.31 9.18
C ALA A 194 2.25 9.12 7.71
N ALA A 195 1.34 9.94 7.20
CA ALA A 195 0.92 9.90 5.80
C ALA A 195 2.02 10.35 4.82
N VAL A 196 2.98 11.16 5.27
CA VAL A 196 4.06 11.68 4.41
C VAL A 196 5.36 10.89 4.49
N VAL A 197 5.51 9.90 5.39
CA VAL A 197 6.80 9.21 5.62
C VAL A 197 7.54 8.77 4.35
N TRP A 198 6.78 8.21 3.41
CA TRP A 198 7.29 7.62 2.17
C TRP A 198 7.79 8.67 1.17
N ASN A 199 7.21 9.87 1.18
CA ASN A 199 7.47 10.91 0.18
C ASN A 199 8.09 12.19 0.78
N ALA A 200 8.03 12.37 2.11
CA ALA A 200 8.52 13.54 2.80
C ALA A 200 10.03 13.57 2.84
N THR A 201 10.58 14.76 2.71
CA THR A 201 11.96 15.02 3.07
C THR A 201 12.11 15.10 4.60
N PRO A 202 13.33 14.93 5.14
CA PRO A 202 13.62 15.19 6.55
C PRO A 202 13.19 16.58 7.02
N GLN A 203 13.20 17.60 6.13
CA GLN A 203 12.79 18.97 6.45
C GLN A 203 11.28 19.06 6.75
N LEU A 204 10.44 18.44 5.92
CA LEU A 204 9.00 18.40 6.17
C LEU A 204 8.67 17.63 7.45
N LEU A 205 9.29 16.46 7.65
CA LEU A 205 9.10 15.68 8.87
C LEU A 205 9.51 16.48 10.12
N LYS A 206 10.68 17.13 10.07
CA LYS A 206 11.16 18.00 11.15
C LYS A 206 10.18 19.13 11.43
N PHE A 207 9.67 19.80 10.40
CA PHE A 207 8.70 20.88 10.56
C PHE A 207 7.43 20.41 11.27
N LEU A 208 6.86 19.27 10.85
CA LEU A 208 5.66 18.72 11.47
C LEU A 208 5.91 18.36 12.95
N LEU A 209 7.05 17.73 13.25
CA LEU A 209 7.46 17.40 14.62
C LEU A 209 7.75 18.65 15.47
N ASP A 210 8.32 19.72 14.89
CA ASP A 210 8.55 21.00 15.57
C ASP A 210 7.24 21.67 16.01
N HIS A 211 6.16 21.40 15.28
CA HIS A 211 4.83 21.96 15.53
C HIS A 211 3.88 20.97 16.22
N GLY A 212 4.44 19.95 16.88
CA GLY A 212 3.70 19.08 17.80
C GLY A 212 3.11 17.81 17.21
N ALA A 213 3.51 17.39 16.00
CA ALA A 213 3.20 16.05 15.51
C ALA A 213 3.65 14.97 16.52
N ASP A 214 2.79 13.99 16.80
CA ASP A 214 3.13 12.89 17.73
C ASP A 214 4.17 11.94 17.11
N PRO A 215 5.42 11.89 17.60
CA PRO A 215 6.47 11.00 17.06
C PRO A 215 6.16 9.50 17.22
N ASN A 216 5.10 9.14 17.95
CA ASN A 216 4.63 7.77 18.16
C ASN A 216 3.35 7.44 17.39
N ALA A 217 2.92 8.30 16.47
CA ALA A 217 1.71 8.04 15.71
C ALA A 217 1.82 6.76 14.88
N GLN A 218 0.66 6.22 14.51
CA GLN A 218 0.53 4.96 13.81
C GLN A 218 -0.01 5.16 12.39
N SER A 219 0.37 4.27 11.48
CA SER A 219 -0.23 4.16 10.15
C SER A 219 -1.63 3.53 10.22
N LYS A 220 -2.33 3.40 9.08
CA LYS A 220 -3.68 2.77 9.01
C LYS A 220 -3.69 1.34 9.56
N ASN A 221 -2.54 0.67 9.52
CA ASN A 221 -2.37 -0.71 9.98
C ASN A 221 -1.92 -0.79 11.45
N ASN A 222 -2.06 0.29 12.22
CA ASN A 222 -1.60 0.40 13.61
C ASN A 222 -0.09 0.21 13.79
N VAL A 223 0.69 0.39 12.72
CA VAL A 223 2.15 0.28 12.75
C VAL A 223 2.74 1.63 13.19
N PRO A 224 3.61 1.69 14.23
CA PRO A 224 4.26 2.93 14.63
C PRO A 224 5.08 3.53 13.49
N ILE A 225 5.06 4.85 13.36
CA ILE A 225 5.72 5.57 12.26
C ILE A 225 7.22 5.28 12.13
N LEU A 226 7.89 4.94 13.24
CA LEU A 226 9.28 4.54 13.24
C LEU A 226 9.55 3.34 12.30
N TYR A 227 8.62 2.38 12.19
CA TYR A 227 8.76 1.24 11.27
C TYR A 227 8.59 1.67 9.82
N GLU A 228 7.63 2.53 9.53
CA GLU A 228 7.40 3.07 8.18
C GLU A 228 8.66 3.76 7.66
N VAL A 229 9.32 4.56 8.51
CA VAL A 229 10.58 5.24 8.14
C VAL A 229 11.73 4.25 7.91
N ILE A 230 11.84 3.21 8.73
CA ILE A 230 12.84 2.16 8.56
C ILE A 230 12.60 1.41 7.25
N ARG A 231 11.34 1.08 6.96
CA ARG A 231 10.94 0.31 5.78
C ARG A 231 11.07 1.09 4.47
N ALA A 232 10.81 2.40 4.51
CA ALA A 232 10.99 3.29 3.36
C ALA A 232 12.45 3.28 2.88
N GLY A 233 13.41 3.14 3.81
CA GLY A 233 14.82 3.05 3.49
C GLY A 233 15.35 4.28 2.73
N GLY A 234 16.42 4.08 1.96
CA GLY A 234 17.07 5.15 1.20
C GLY A 234 18.03 6.02 2.04
N ALA A 235 18.70 6.96 1.36
CA ALA A 235 19.76 7.77 1.95
C ALA A 235 19.31 8.60 3.16
N GLU A 236 18.03 9.02 3.18
CA GLU A 236 17.48 9.90 4.21
C GLU A 236 16.80 9.14 5.38
N SER A 237 16.67 7.81 5.32
CA SER A 237 15.96 7.04 6.36
C SER A 237 16.59 7.24 7.73
N ILE A 238 17.92 7.22 7.82
CA ILE A 238 18.62 7.42 9.09
C ILE A 238 18.35 8.79 9.71
N ASP A 239 18.22 9.84 8.90
CA ASP A 239 17.97 11.19 9.41
C ASP A 239 16.52 11.35 9.87
N LYS A 240 15.56 10.72 9.17
CA LYS A 240 14.18 10.62 9.64
C LYS A 240 14.07 9.82 10.94
N VAL A 241 14.80 8.70 11.08
CA VAL A 241 14.86 7.92 12.33
C VAL A 241 15.41 8.77 13.47
N LYS A 242 16.54 9.46 13.25
CA LYS A 242 17.12 10.36 14.26
C LYS A 242 16.11 11.41 14.70
N LEU A 243 15.46 12.09 13.76
CA LEU A 243 14.45 13.12 14.06
C LEU A 243 13.31 12.56 14.92
N LEU A 244 12.74 11.41 14.57
CA LEU A 244 11.67 10.79 15.35
C LEU A 244 12.13 10.45 16.77
N VAL A 245 13.29 9.80 16.90
CA VAL A 245 13.84 9.39 18.19
C VAL A 245 14.21 10.61 19.05
N ASP A 246 14.78 11.66 18.45
CA ASP A 246 15.09 12.92 19.13
C ASP A 246 13.85 13.65 19.63
N ARG A 247 12.68 13.35 19.05
CA ARG A 247 11.39 13.90 19.47
C ARG A 247 10.60 13.02 20.41
N GLY A 248 11.13 11.85 20.78
CA GLY A 248 10.51 10.96 21.76
C GLY A 248 9.74 9.79 21.15
N ALA A 249 10.07 9.38 19.92
CA ALA A 249 9.61 8.10 19.40
C ALA A 249 10.11 6.95 20.29
N LYS A 250 9.21 6.03 20.64
CA LYS A 250 9.48 4.88 21.50
C LYS A 250 10.40 3.90 20.78
N ILE A 251 11.61 3.74 21.31
CA ILE A 251 12.67 2.92 20.72
C ILE A 251 12.40 1.40 20.84
N ASN A 252 11.67 0.98 21.88
CA ASN A 252 11.38 -0.42 22.18
C ASN A 252 9.90 -0.79 22.02
N VAL A 253 9.15 -0.01 21.23
CA VAL A 253 7.77 -0.39 20.88
C VAL A 253 7.80 -1.67 20.04
N VAL A 254 6.88 -2.59 20.26
CA VAL A 254 6.79 -3.83 19.47
C VAL A 254 5.59 -3.72 18.54
N ALA A 255 5.77 -4.11 17.28
CA ALA A 255 4.72 -4.09 16.29
C ALA A 255 4.81 -5.28 15.34
N THR A 256 3.68 -5.62 14.74
CA THR A 256 3.61 -6.55 13.61
C THR A 256 3.47 -5.73 12.34
N TYR A 257 4.46 -5.80 11.45
CA TYR A 257 4.42 -5.07 10.17
C TYR A 257 3.78 -5.91 9.06
N ASP A 258 4.12 -7.19 8.99
CA ASP A 258 3.54 -8.19 8.08
C ASP A 258 3.57 -9.60 8.70
N GLU A 259 3.25 -10.63 7.91
CA GLU A 259 3.21 -12.02 8.39
C GLU A 259 4.58 -12.58 8.81
N TYR A 260 5.68 -11.99 8.33
CA TYR A 260 7.05 -12.44 8.58
C TYR A 260 7.74 -11.65 9.71
N THR A 261 7.20 -10.47 10.05
CA THR A 261 7.79 -9.53 11.02
C THR A 261 6.85 -9.31 12.21
N LYS A 262 6.32 -10.42 12.74
CA LYS A 262 5.41 -10.42 13.89
C LYS A 262 6.15 -10.11 15.18
N ASP A 263 5.65 -9.13 15.92
CA ASP A 263 6.22 -8.68 17.19
C ASP A 263 7.71 -8.34 17.08
N TYR A 264 8.10 -7.59 16.05
CA TYR A 264 9.48 -7.12 15.93
C TYR A 264 9.63 -5.82 16.71
N SER A 265 10.75 -5.64 17.40
CA SER A 265 11.18 -4.30 17.85
C SER A 265 11.74 -3.49 16.66
N PRO A 266 11.89 -2.17 16.75
CA PRO A 266 12.42 -1.36 15.65
C PRO A 266 13.86 -1.76 15.31
N LEU A 267 14.62 -2.20 16.33
CA LEU A 267 15.98 -2.74 16.15
C LEU A 267 16.00 -4.05 15.36
N LEU A 268 15.12 -5.01 15.68
CA LEU A 268 15.01 -6.26 14.90
C LEU A 268 14.52 -5.99 13.49
N PHE A 269 13.53 -5.11 13.35
CA PHE A 269 12.98 -4.72 12.06
C PHE A 269 14.05 -4.09 11.16
N ALA A 270 14.83 -3.12 11.66
CA ALA A 270 15.95 -2.55 10.92
C ALA A 270 17.04 -3.59 10.56
N SER A 271 17.27 -4.57 11.43
CA SER A 271 18.25 -5.65 11.19
C SER A 271 17.82 -6.56 10.02
N ALA A 272 16.52 -6.78 9.84
CA ALA A 272 15.99 -7.58 8.74
C ALA A 272 16.23 -6.96 7.36
N PHE A 273 16.40 -5.64 7.29
CA PHE A 273 16.66 -4.88 6.05
C PHE A 273 18.11 -4.39 5.92
N GLU A 274 19.05 -4.95 6.69
CA GLU A 274 20.47 -4.53 6.68
C GLU A 274 20.67 -3.03 7.01
N GLY A 275 19.73 -2.43 7.75
CA GLY A 275 19.78 -1.03 8.18
C GLY A 275 20.78 -0.82 9.31
N TRP A 276 22.05 -1.17 9.13
CA TRP A 276 23.04 -1.23 10.21
C TRP A 276 23.33 0.14 10.85
N ALA A 277 23.29 1.22 10.08
CA ALA A 277 23.38 2.57 10.63
C ALA A 277 22.22 2.90 11.57
N VAL A 278 21.00 2.49 11.21
CA VAL A 278 19.82 2.63 12.07
C VAL A 278 19.94 1.74 13.30
N CYS A 279 20.35 0.48 13.11
CA CYS A 279 20.55 -0.45 14.22
C CYS A 279 21.55 0.10 15.24
N LEU A 280 22.71 0.59 14.79
CA LEU A 280 23.73 1.15 15.66
C LEU A 280 23.23 2.40 16.39
N PHE A 281 22.52 3.27 15.69
CA PHE A 281 21.88 4.44 16.30
C PHE A 281 20.88 4.04 17.39
N LEU A 282 19.95 3.14 17.09
CA LEU A 282 18.94 2.66 18.05
C LEU A 282 19.59 1.99 19.26
N THR A 283 20.61 1.15 19.05
CA THR A 283 21.40 0.53 20.13
C THR A 283 22.03 1.57 21.04
N ARG A 284 22.68 2.60 20.47
CA ARG A 284 23.26 3.71 21.23
C ARG A 284 22.22 4.56 21.98
N ARG A 285 20.96 4.54 21.53
CA ARG A 285 19.83 5.21 22.18
C ARG A 285 19.06 4.31 23.16
N GLY A 286 19.56 3.11 23.47
CA GLY A 286 18.99 2.22 24.48
C GLY A 286 17.96 1.22 23.96
N ALA A 287 18.03 0.85 22.67
CA ALA A 287 17.27 -0.27 22.16
C ALA A 287 17.71 -1.59 22.81
N ASP A 288 16.75 -2.44 23.16
CA ASP A 288 17.03 -3.74 23.77
C ASP A 288 17.66 -4.71 22.76
N ILE A 289 18.97 -4.91 22.87
CA ILE A 289 19.75 -5.82 22.01
C ILE A 289 19.50 -7.31 22.31
N HIS A 290 18.83 -7.61 23.43
CA HIS A 290 18.49 -8.96 23.86
C HIS A 290 17.02 -9.33 23.60
N TYR A 291 16.24 -8.41 23.03
CA TYR A 291 14.86 -8.65 22.65
C TYR A 291 14.73 -9.86 21.71
N LYS A 292 13.70 -10.66 21.95
CA LYS A 292 13.35 -11.86 21.19
C LYS A 292 11.90 -11.74 20.72
N SER A 293 11.68 -11.72 19.41
CA SER A 293 10.35 -11.70 18.79
C SER A 293 9.63 -13.05 18.93
N SER A 294 8.36 -13.10 18.55
CA SER A 294 7.50 -14.29 18.70
C SER A 294 7.93 -15.48 17.83
N ASP A 295 8.56 -15.23 16.68
CA ASP A 295 9.23 -16.24 15.83
C ASP A 295 10.60 -16.70 16.37
N GLY A 296 11.07 -16.09 17.47
CA GLY A 296 12.34 -16.38 18.11
C GLY A 296 13.55 -15.67 17.50
N SER A 297 13.34 -14.70 16.61
CA SER A 297 14.40 -13.88 16.01
C SER A 297 15.00 -12.91 17.04
N THR A 298 16.30 -12.66 16.90
CA THR A 298 17.12 -11.81 17.78
C THR A 298 18.17 -11.06 16.97
N LEU A 299 18.68 -9.92 17.48
CA LEU A 299 19.74 -9.16 16.82
C LEU A 299 20.97 -10.04 16.57
N LYS A 300 21.33 -10.88 17.55
CA LYS A 300 22.47 -11.80 17.47
C LYS A 300 22.35 -12.80 16.32
N GLN A 301 21.14 -13.30 16.03
CA GLN A 301 20.90 -14.20 14.90
C GLN A 301 21.05 -13.47 13.57
N TYR A 302 20.49 -12.26 13.43
CA TYR A 302 20.66 -11.46 12.22
C TYR A 302 22.13 -11.12 11.95
N ILE A 303 22.89 -10.69 12.96
CA ILE A 303 24.33 -10.40 12.79
C ILE A 303 25.07 -11.66 12.32
N ARG A 304 24.79 -12.85 12.89
CA ARG A 304 25.43 -14.10 12.45
C ARG A 304 25.04 -14.48 11.02
N LEU A 305 23.78 -14.31 10.65
CA LEU A 305 23.27 -14.59 9.31
C LEU A 305 23.99 -13.72 8.27
N PHE A 306 24.03 -12.40 8.49
CA PHE A 306 24.65 -11.48 7.55
C PHE A 306 26.18 -11.57 7.57
N ASP A 307 26.84 -11.81 8.71
CA ASP A 307 28.29 -12.06 8.76
C ASP A 307 28.69 -13.26 7.88
N LYS A 308 27.87 -14.33 7.89
CA LYS A 308 28.06 -15.48 7.00
C LYS A 308 27.86 -15.08 5.54
N ARG A 309 26.77 -14.38 5.21
CA ARG A 309 26.47 -13.93 3.83
C ARG A 309 27.58 -13.03 3.27
N TYR A 310 28.07 -12.08 4.06
CA TYR A 310 29.16 -11.19 3.63
C TYR A 310 30.42 -11.97 3.28
N LYS A 311 30.79 -12.98 4.07
CA LYS A 311 31.91 -13.87 3.76
C LYS A 311 31.66 -14.72 2.51
N GLU A 312 30.49 -15.32 2.40
CA GLU A 312 30.10 -16.19 1.28
C GLU A 312 30.10 -15.46 -0.06
N TYR A 313 29.62 -14.21 -0.07
CA TYR A 313 29.54 -13.38 -1.27
C TYR A 313 30.71 -12.40 -1.41
N SER A 314 31.76 -12.51 -0.59
CA SER A 314 32.93 -11.61 -0.59
C SER A 314 32.56 -10.12 -0.52
N GLN A 315 31.50 -9.80 0.21
CA GLN A 315 31.05 -8.43 0.45
C GLN A 315 31.70 -7.88 1.72
N THR A 316 32.12 -6.62 1.69
CA THR A 316 32.68 -5.94 2.85
C THR A 316 31.54 -5.41 3.74
N PRO A 317 31.44 -5.85 5.00
CA PRO A 317 30.44 -5.32 5.92
C PRO A 317 30.67 -3.83 6.21
N SER A 318 29.60 -3.08 6.47
CA SER A 318 29.73 -1.66 6.82
C SER A 318 30.43 -1.46 8.17
N PRO A 319 31.04 -0.28 8.43
CA PRO A 319 31.62 0.03 9.74
C PRO A 319 30.62 -0.15 10.89
N GLU A 320 29.37 0.26 10.68
CA GLU A 320 28.30 0.17 11.68
C GLU A 320 27.93 -1.27 12.01
N PHE A 321 27.95 -2.16 11.00
CA PHE A 321 27.76 -3.60 11.24
C PHE A 321 28.87 -4.18 12.11
N ASN A 322 30.13 -3.85 11.82
CA ASN A 322 31.28 -4.35 12.58
C ASN A 322 31.25 -3.85 14.03
N GLU A 323 30.85 -2.60 14.24
CA GLU A 323 30.67 -2.05 15.58
C GLU A 323 29.53 -2.75 16.33
N LEU A 324 28.36 -2.93 15.70
CA LEU A 324 27.25 -3.68 16.28
C LEU A 324 27.64 -5.11 16.65
N LYS A 325 28.39 -5.79 15.78
CA LYS A 325 28.89 -7.15 16.04
C LYS A 325 29.79 -7.19 17.27
N ALA A 326 30.62 -6.18 17.47
CA ALA A 326 31.44 -6.03 18.67
C ALA A 326 30.58 -5.80 19.92
N ILE A 327 29.58 -4.91 19.84
CA ILE A 327 28.64 -4.61 20.94
C ILE A 327 27.89 -5.89 21.40
N VAL A 328 27.44 -6.72 20.46
CA VAL A 328 26.69 -7.96 20.76
C VAL A 328 27.61 -9.11 21.24
N GLY A 329 28.92 -8.89 21.29
CA GLY A 329 29.89 -9.86 21.80
C GLY A 329 30.04 -11.11 20.92
N ILE A 330 29.83 -11.00 19.60
CA ILE A 330 30.08 -12.10 18.67
C ILE A 330 31.57 -12.06 18.28
N GLN A 331 32.41 -12.76 19.06
CA GLN A 331 33.83 -12.88 18.74
C GLN A 331 34.07 -13.63 17.42
N ILE A 332 35.10 -13.17 16.69
CA ILE A 332 35.65 -13.85 15.52
C ILE A 332 36.27 -15.15 16.02
N ARG A 333 35.60 -16.29 15.80
CA ARG A 333 36.35 -17.55 15.75
C ARG A 333 37.12 -17.50 14.43
N ASN A 334 38.41 -17.20 14.55
CA ASN A 334 39.38 -17.31 13.47
C ASN A 334 39.36 -18.71 12.87
#